data_AF-A0A812KQP6-F1
#
_entry.id   AF-A0A812KQP6-F1
#
_cell.length_a   1.000
_cell.length_b   1.000
_cell.length_c   1.000
_cell.angle_alpha   90.00
_cell.angle_beta   90.00
_cell.angle_gamma   90.00
#
_symmetry.space_group_name_H-M   'P 1'
#
loop_
_entity.id
_entity.type
_entity.pdbx_description
1 polymer ?
#
loop_
_entity_poly.entity_id
_entity_poly.type
_entity_poly.pdbx_seq_one_letter_code
_entity_poly.pdbx_strand_id
1 'polypeptide(L)'
;MVKIPRVTVRTSFLAWAAITLAFAWTGPLPWRILPGHVDGVSEPPPVEFDRNRDPFIDAVAGTICACIAFSLLWLNEGHAVRIEQLLDLVRRRVIEIGPTAVPGNQRQLVFLHGDATSADQLVLPEWANISAPANSAKLRAQALMYQWERHVIDENKTIYKKVWKNHRINSDRFQHSGHDNPVFPVAPTCMKLAKVAVGDFVLSKKMLLGMQEPSKP
;
A
#
# COMPACT_ATOMS: atom_id res chain seq x y z
N MET A 1 -1.48 -2.52 -30.86
CA MET A 1 -2.01 -2.62 -29.48
C MET A 1 -1.45 -3.88 -28.85
N VAL A 2 -0.34 -3.77 -28.10
CA VAL A 2 0.36 -4.93 -27.52
C VAL A 2 -0.16 -5.18 -26.11
N LYS A 3 -0.85 -6.30 -25.89
CA LYS A 3 -1.27 -6.77 -24.57
C LYS A 3 -0.07 -7.45 -23.91
N ILE A 4 0.53 -6.82 -22.90
CA ILE A 4 1.52 -7.48 -22.04
C ILE A 4 0.76 -8.15 -20.89
N PRO A 5 0.91 -9.47 -20.67
CA PRO A 5 0.19 -10.18 -19.62
C PRO A 5 0.68 -9.78 -18.22
N ARG A 6 -0.24 -9.71 -17.25
CA ARG A 6 -0.01 -9.38 -15.83
C ARG A 6 1.06 -10.22 -15.11
N VAL A 7 1.54 -11.30 -15.74
CA VAL A 7 2.54 -12.21 -15.19
C VAL A 7 3.91 -11.52 -15.02
N THR A 8 4.24 -10.55 -15.88
CA THR A 8 5.57 -9.91 -15.90
C THR A 8 5.89 -9.06 -14.66
N VAL A 9 4.88 -8.56 -13.94
CA VAL A 9 5.11 -7.75 -12.73
C VAL A 9 5.51 -8.63 -11.52
N ARG A 10 5.00 -9.86 -11.45
CA ARG A 10 5.35 -10.81 -10.38
C ARG A 10 6.77 -11.37 -10.54
N THR A 11 7.27 -11.46 -11.77
CA THR A 11 8.64 -11.94 -12.03
C THR A 11 9.70 -10.92 -11.62
N SER A 12 9.41 -9.61 -11.61
CA SER A 12 10.37 -8.59 -11.15
C SER A 12 10.63 -8.61 -9.65
N PHE A 13 9.63 -8.95 -8.82
CA PHE A 13 9.82 -9.11 -7.37
C PHE A 13 10.66 -10.36 -7.04
N LEU A 14 10.46 -11.45 -7.78
CA LEU A 14 11.27 -12.67 -7.65
C LEU A 14 12.71 -12.45 -8.13
N ALA A 15 12.91 -11.65 -9.17
CA ALA A 15 14.24 -11.25 -9.63
C ALA A 15 14.97 -10.39 -8.58
N TRP A 16 14.27 -9.44 -7.95
CA TRP A 16 14.84 -8.66 -6.83
C TRP A 16 15.18 -9.54 -5.63
N ALA A 17 14.31 -10.48 -5.25
CA ALA A 17 14.58 -11.42 -4.16
C ALA A 17 15.74 -12.38 -4.47
N ALA A 18 15.89 -12.81 -5.73
CA ALA A 18 17.00 -13.67 -6.15
C ALA A 18 18.34 -12.92 -6.20
N ILE A 19 18.34 -11.65 -6.62
CA ILE A 19 19.55 -10.81 -6.61
C ILE A 19 19.96 -10.49 -5.16
N THR A 20 19.02 -10.16 -4.27
CA THR A 20 19.36 -9.93 -2.85
C THR A 20 19.79 -11.21 -2.14
N LEU A 21 19.20 -12.37 -2.46
CA LEU A 21 19.66 -13.67 -1.93
C LEU A 21 21.03 -14.09 -2.49
N ALA A 22 21.31 -13.84 -3.76
CA ALA A 22 22.61 -14.13 -4.36
C ALA A 22 23.72 -13.27 -3.74
N PHE A 23 23.46 -11.98 -3.49
CA PHE A 23 24.41 -11.09 -2.80
C PHE A 23 24.53 -11.36 -1.30
N ALA A 24 23.49 -11.90 -0.65
CA ALA A 24 23.56 -12.34 0.74
C ALA A 24 24.41 -13.60 0.95
N TRP A 25 24.62 -14.40 -0.11
CA TRP A 25 25.38 -15.65 -0.03
C TRP A 25 26.88 -15.46 -0.34
N THR A 26 27.29 -14.34 -0.94
CA THR A 26 28.67 -14.08 -1.38
C THR A 26 29.46 -13.05 -0.54
N GLY A 27 29.03 -12.74 0.69
CA GLY A 27 29.78 -11.88 1.63
C GLY A 27 28.96 -10.73 2.23
N PRO A 28 29.52 -9.98 3.21
CA PRO A 28 28.79 -8.95 3.92
C PRO A 28 28.43 -7.77 2.99
N LEU A 29 27.16 -7.37 3.01
CA LEU A 29 26.61 -6.28 2.20
C LEU A 29 27.24 -4.92 2.58
N PRO A 30 27.46 -4.01 1.61
CA PRO A 30 28.22 -2.76 1.83
C PRO A 30 27.56 -1.77 2.79
N TRP A 31 26.24 -1.84 3.02
CA TRP A 31 25.55 -0.95 3.98
C TRP A 31 25.72 -1.36 5.45
N ARG A 32 26.44 -2.45 5.74
CA ARG A 32 26.90 -2.76 7.11
C ARG A 32 28.03 -1.84 7.58
N ILE A 33 28.50 -0.93 6.72
CA ILE A 33 29.52 0.08 7.01
C ILE A 33 28.82 1.44 7.19
N LEU A 34 27.95 1.55 8.20
CA LEU A 34 27.61 2.85 8.76
C LEU A 34 28.24 2.89 10.16
N PRO A 35 29.29 3.71 10.39
CA PRO A 35 29.94 3.74 11.68
C PRO A 35 28.99 4.40 12.69
N GLY A 36 28.45 3.60 13.61
CA GLY A 36 28.08 4.07 14.92
C GLY A 36 29.36 4.51 15.63
N HIS A 37 29.44 5.78 15.96
CA HIS A 37 30.54 6.41 16.67
C HIS A 37 30.75 5.73 18.04
N VAL A 38 31.88 5.05 18.21
CA VAL A 38 32.41 4.62 19.52
C VAL A 38 33.92 4.85 19.49
N ASP A 39 34.40 5.55 20.51
CA ASP A 39 35.77 5.99 20.69
C ASP A 39 36.78 4.84 20.67
N GLY A 40 37.91 5.08 20.01
CA GLY A 40 39.08 4.18 20.05
C GLY A 40 39.51 3.73 18.66
N VAL A 41 40.73 4.09 18.30
CA VAL A 41 41.40 3.76 17.04
C VAL A 41 41.45 2.24 16.86
N SER A 42 40.51 1.69 16.08
CA SER A 42 40.67 0.40 15.42
C SER A 42 40.72 0.68 13.93
N GLU A 43 41.87 0.45 13.30
CA GLU A 43 42.00 0.47 11.84
C GLU A 43 40.85 -0.36 11.24
N PRO A 44 40.22 0.09 10.14
CA PRO A 44 39.21 -0.71 9.47
C PRO A 44 39.82 -2.09 9.18
N PRO A 45 39.08 -3.20 9.41
CA PRO A 45 39.63 -4.53 9.15
C PRO A 45 40.16 -4.55 7.71
N PRO A 46 41.37 -5.10 7.48
CA PRO A 46 41.94 -5.14 6.15
C PRO A 46 40.92 -5.81 5.23
N VAL A 47 40.64 -5.15 4.11
CA VAL A 47 39.76 -5.72 3.08
C VAL A 47 40.48 -6.95 2.54
N GLU A 48 40.14 -8.12 3.06
CA GLU A 48 40.63 -9.40 2.58
C GLU A 48 40.01 -9.64 1.20
N PHE A 49 40.73 -9.21 0.16
CA PHE A 49 40.45 -9.66 -1.19
C PHE A 49 40.85 -11.14 -1.25
N ASP A 50 39.86 -12.03 -1.38
CA ASP A 50 40.11 -13.44 -1.62
C ASP A 50 40.90 -13.59 -2.93
N ARG A 51 42.20 -13.80 -2.79
CA ARG A 51 43.18 -13.76 -3.88
C ARG A 51 42.98 -14.90 -4.90
N ASN A 52 42.16 -15.89 -4.55
CA ASN A 52 41.84 -17.03 -5.40
C ASN A 52 40.56 -16.86 -6.22
N ARG A 53 39.89 -15.70 -6.13
CA ARG A 53 38.68 -15.42 -6.92
C ARG A 53 39.06 -15.02 -8.35
N ASP A 54 38.54 -15.77 -9.32
CA ASP A 54 38.83 -15.53 -10.74
C ASP A 54 38.22 -14.19 -11.20
N PRO A 55 39.03 -13.19 -11.59
CA PRO A 55 38.55 -11.87 -11.99
C PRO A 55 37.63 -11.92 -13.21
N PHE A 56 37.70 -13.00 -14.01
CA PHE A 56 36.81 -13.21 -15.14
C PHE A 56 35.36 -13.43 -14.71
N ILE A 57 35.14 -14.16 -13.60
CA ILE A 57 33.79 -14.43 -13.08
C ILE A 57 33.15 -13.13 -12.61
N ASP A 58 33.91 -12.27 -11.94
CA ASP A 58 33.44 -10.97 -11.46
C ASP A 58 33.11 -10.01 -12.63
N ALA A 59 33.92 -10.04 -13.70
CA ALA A 59 33.66 -9.25 -14.91
C ALA A 59 32.37 -9.69 -15.63
N VAL A 60 32.13 -11.01 -15.73
CA VAL A 60 30.91 -11.55 -16.32
C VAL A 60 29.69 -11.23 -15.46
N ALA A 61 29.79 -11.43 -14.14
CA ALA A 61 28.72 -11.09 -13.21
C ALA A 61 28.36 -9.59 -13.24
N GLY A 62 29.37 -8.72 -13.26
CA GLY A 62 29.20 -7.27 -13.39
C GLY A 62 28.48 -6.88 -14.69
N THR A 63 28.84 -7.52 -15.79
CA THR A 63 28.23 -7.27 -17.11
C THR A 63 26.77 -7.71 -17.13
N ILE A 64 26.45 -8.88 -16.58
CA ILE A 64 25.06 -9.37 -16.46
C ILE A 64 24.22 -8.42 -15.60
N CYS A 65 24.75 -7.98 -14.45
CA CYS A 65 24.10 -7.00 -13.59
C CYS A 65 23.84 -5.67 -14.32
N ALA A 66 24.80 -5.17 -15.11
CA ALA A 66 24.64 -3.95 -15.90
C ALA A 66 23.53 -4.09 -16.95
N CYS A 67 23.49 -5.21 -17.68
CA CYS A 67 22.44 -5.49 -18.67
C CYS A 67 21.04 -5.54 -18.03
N ILE A 68 20.92 -6.16 -16.85
CA ILE A 68 19.66 -6.24 -16.10
C ILE A 68 19.23 -4.84 -15.64
N ALA A 69 20.16 -4.06 -15.06
CA ALA A 69 19.88 -2.71 -14.58
C ALA A 69 19.36 -1.80 -15.71
N PHE A 70 20.01 -1.85 -16.89
CA PHE A 70 19.59 -1.07 -18.05
C PHE A 70 18.21 -1.51 -18.56
N SER A 71 17.94 -2.81 -18.60
CA SER A 71 16.64 -3.34 -18.99
C SER A 71 15.52 -2.89 -18.02
N LEU A 72 15.80 -2.86 -16.72
CA LEU A 72 14.85 -2.40 -15.71
C LEU A 72 14.56 -0.90 -15.82
N LEU A 73 15.60 -0.08 -16.02
CA LEU A 73 15.45 1.35 -16.25
C LEU A 73 14.59 1.63 -17.50
N TRP A 74 14.88 0.95 -18.60
CA TRP A 74 14.13 1.10 -19.85
C TRP A 74 12.65 0.73 -19.70
N LEU A 75 12.34 -0.34 -18.97
CA LEU A 75 10.95 -0.73 -18.71
C LEU A 75 10.21 0.30 -17.84
N ASN A 76 10.89 0.87 -16.85
CA ASN A 76 10.33 1.88 -15.97
C ASN A 76 10.06 3.19 -16.72
N GLU A 77 11.06 3.70 -17.45
CA GLU A 77 10.94 4.94 -18.23
C GLU A 77 9.91 4.79 -19.35
N GLY A 78 9.91 3.65 -20.06
CA GLY A 78 8.95 3.38 -21.11
C GLY A 78 7.49 3.37 -20.61
N HIS A 79 7.24 3.02 -19.35
CA HIS A 79 5.92 3.14 -18.73
C HIS A 79 5.61 4.60 -18.39
N ALA A 80 6.55 5.34 -17.80
CA ALA A 80 6.38 6.74 -17.46
C ALA A 80 6.02 7.60 -18.68
N VAL A 81 6.77 7.45 -19.78
CA VAL A 81 6.52 8.17 -21.05
C VAL A 81 5.16 7.83 -21.62
N ARG A 82 4.74 6.56 -21.59
CA ARG A 82 3.41 6.15 -22.07
C ARG A 82 2.29 6.76 -21.25
N ILE A 83 2.45 6.84 -19.92
CA ILE A 83 1.46 7.46 -19.05
C ILE A 83 1.39 8.96 -19.30
N GLU A 84 2.53 9.63 -19.48
CA GLU A 84 2.54 11.05 -19.78
C GLU A 84 1.83 11.36 -21.12
N GLN A 85 2.14 10.61 -22.19
CA GLN A 85 1.45 10.75 -23.47
C GLN A 85 -0.06 10.49 -23.35
N LEU A 86 -0.46 9.49 -22.56
CA LEU A 86 -1.88 9.22 -22.31
C LEU A 86 -2.54 10.39 -21.58
N LEU A 87 -1.89 10.94 -20.55
CA LEU A 87 -2.39 12.08 -19.79
C LEU A 87 -2.50 13.34 -20.64
N ASP A 88 -1.57 13.55 -21.56
CA ASP A 88 -1.62 14.64 -22.53
C ASP A 88 -2.78 14.48 -23.53
N LEU A 89 -3.00 13.27 -24.04
CA LEU A 89 -4.16 12.98 -24.89
C LEU A 89 -5.47 13.18 -24.13
N VAL A 90 -5.51 12.76 -22.86
CA VAL A 90 -6.64 12.98 -21.95
C VAL A 90 -6.88 14.47 -21.74
N ARG A 91 -5.84 15.24 -21.38
CA ARG A 91 -5.93 16.69 -21.15
C ARG A 91 -6.44 17.45 -22.38
N ARG A 92 -6.05 17.05 -23.59
CA ARG A 92 -6.50 17.69 -24.83
C ARG A 92 -7.95 17.34 -25.21
N ARG A 93 -8.48 16.22 -24.72
CA ARG A 93 -9.82 15.70 -25.08
C ARG A 93 -10.83 15.82 -23.94
N VAL A 94 -10.40 16.14 -22.73
CA VAL A 94 -11.28 16.29 -21.58
C VAL A 94 -12.13 17.55 -21.75
N ILE A 95 -13.42 17.40 -21.53
CA ILE A 95 -14.38 18.50 -21.55
C ILE A 95 -14.80 18.76 -20.12
N GLU A 96 -14.58 19.98 -19.65
CA GLU A 96 -15.07 20.41 -18.36
C GLU A 96 -16.57 20.70 -18.46
N ILE A 97 -17.34 20.08 -17.57
CA ILE A 97 -18.79 20.23 -17.50
C ILE A 97 -19.20 20.59 -16.07
N GLY A 98 -20.20 21.46 -15.99
CA GLY A 98 -20.89 21.74 -14.73
C GLY A 98 -21.81 20.59 -14.30
N PRO A 99 -22.60 20.80 -13.23
CA PRO A 99 -23.44 19.78 -12.61
C PRO A 99 -24.62 19.31 -13.49
N THR A 100 -24.86 19.92 -14.65
CA THR A 100 -25.99 19.61 -15.55
C THR A 100 -25.57 18.67 -16.67
N ALA A 101 -26.38 17.64 -16.94
CA ALA A 101 -26.10 16.66 -17.98
C ALA A 101 -26.40 17.22 -19.38
N VAL A 102 -25.39 17.21 -20.26
CA VAL A 102 -25.54 17.60 -21.67
C VAL A 102 -25.51 16.34 -22.54
N PRO A 103 -26.61 15.99 -23.25
CA PRO A 103 -26.70 14.77 -24.06
C PRO A 103 -25.61 14.63 -25.13
N GLY A 104 -25.08 15.75 -25.64
CA GLY A 104 -24.01 15.77 -26.64
C GLY A 104 -22.65 15.24 -26.15
N ASN A 105 -22.44 15.16 -24.84
CA ASN A 105 -21.16 14.73 -24.26
C ASN A 105 -21.12 13.22 -23.93
N GLN A 106 -22.11 12.45 -24.37
CA GLN A 106 -22.13 11.00 -24.19
C GLN A 106 -20.92 10.33 -24.86
N ARG A 107 -20.29 9.36 -24.16
CA ARG A 107 -19.08 8.64 -24.59
C ARG A 107 -17.81 9.50 -24.74
N GLN A 108 -17.84 10.76 -24.30
CA GLN A 108 -16.66 11.61 -24.22
C GLN A 108 -16.06 11.59 -22.82
N LEU A 109 -14.78 11.97 -22.72
CA LEU A 109 -14.12 12.12 -21.43
C LEU A 109 -14.52 13.47 -20.84
N VAL A 110 -15.22 13.44 -19.71
CA VAL A 110 -15.72 14.65 -19.05
C VAL A 110 -15.07 14.81 -17.69
N PHE A 111 -14.73 16.04 -17.35
CA PHE A 111 -14.35 16.45 -16.00
C PHE A 111 -15.54 17.17 -15.38
N LEU A 112 -16.10 16.59 -14.33
CA LEU A 112 -17.27 17.11 -13.63
C LEU A 112 -16.81 17.83 -12.36
N HIS A 113 -17.26 19.08 -12.19
CA HIS A 113 -17.10 19.81 -10.94
C HIS A 113 -18.48 20.27 -10.42
N GLY A 114 -18.63 20.32 -9.11
CA GLY A 114 -19.85 20.81 -8.47
C GLY A 114 -20.02 20.28 -7.05
N ASP A 115 -21.05 20.80 -6.39
CA ASP A 115 -21.38 20.41 -5.03
C ASP A 115 -22.04 19.03 -5.01
N ALA A 116 -21.48 18.14 -4.20
CA ALA A 116 -22.05 16.82 -3.95
C ALA A 116 -23.11 16.94 -2.87
N THR A 117 -24.34 16.57 -3.22
CA THR A 117 -25.48 16.59 -2.29
C THR A 117 -26.05 15.19 -2.08
N SER A 118 -26.55 14.95 -0.87
CA SER A 118 -27.26 13.73 -0.50
C SER A 118 -28.43 14.03 0.41
N ALA A 119 -29.57 13.40 0.11
CA ALA A 119 -30.78 13.48 0.91
C ALA A 119 -30.88 12.36 1.96
N ASP A 120 -29.99 11.36 1.91
CA ASP A 120 -30.09 10.19 2.78
C ASP A 120 -29.56 10.49 4.18
N GLN A 121 -30.29 10.09 5.21
CA GLN A 121 -29.79 10.08 6.58
C GLN A 121 -29.04 8.76 6.85
N LEU A 122 -27.73 8.84 7.01
CA LEU A 122 -26.92 7.66 7.33
C LEU A 122 -26.97 7.35 8.81
N VAL A 123 -27.49 6.19 9.17
CA VAL A 123 -27.57 5.68 10.56
C VAL A 123 -26.93 4.30 10.64
N LEU A 124 -26.19 4.04 11.72
CA LEU A 124 -25.63 2.73 12.05
C LEU A 124 -26.38 2.10 13.24
N PRO A 125 -27.39 1.23 12.99
CA PRO A 125 -28.16 0.61 14.06
C PRO A 125 -27.31 -0.24 15.01
N GLU A 126 -26.35 -0.96 14.45
CA GLU A 126 -25.38 -1.79 15.18
C GLU A 126 -24.41 -0.99 16.09
N TRP A 127 -24.39 0.34 15.98
CA TRP A 127 -23.54 1.25 16.73
C TRP A 127 -24.39 2.28 17.49
N ALA A 128 -25.32 1.80 18.32
CA ALA A 128 -26.18 2.64 19.15
C ALA A 128 -26.93 3.75 18.37
N ASN A 129 -27.34 3.45 17.14
CA ASN A 129 -28.02 4.39 16.23
C ASN A 129 -27.25 5.69 15.96
N ILE A 130 -25.92 5.65 15.93
CA ILE A 130 -25.12 6.81 15.52
C ILE A 130 -25.52 7.25 14.11
N SER A 131 -25.90 8.53 13.99
CA SER A 131 -26.28 9.17 12.74
C SER A 131 -25.21 10.14 12.26
N ALA A 132 -24.95 10.17 10.95
CA ALA A 132 -24.12 11.19 10.34
C ALA A 132 -24.87 12.54 10.26
N PRO A 133 -24.14 13.68 10.19
CA PRO A 133 -24.73 14.97 9.85
C PRO A 133 -25.48 14.92 8.51
N ALA A 134 -26.42 15.86 8.33
CA ALA A 134 -27.10 16.04 7.05
C ALA A 134 -26.07 16.25 5.92
N ASN A 135 -26.43 15.82 4.70
CA ASN A 135 -25.58 15.90 3.52
C ASN A 135 -24.27 15.07 3.58
N SER A 136 -24.23 14.01 4.38
CA SER A 136 -23.08 13.11 4.46
C SER A 136 -23.09 12.04 3.38
N ALA A 137 -21.97 11.88 2.66
CA ALA A 137 -21.82 10.87 1.61
C ALA A 137 -21.54 9.45 2.12
N LYS A 138 -20.83 9.34 3.25
CA LYS A 138 -20.28 8.08 3.77
C LYS A 138 -20.18 8.16 5.29
N LEU A 139 -20.68 7.12 5.95
CA LEU A 139 -20.55 6.92 7.39
C LEU A 139 -19.81 5.60 7.61
N ARG A 140 -18.66 5.67 8.27
CA ARG A 140 -17.84 4.50 8.63
C ARG A 140 -17.56 4.54 10.11
N ALA A 141 -17.81 3.42 10.78
CA ALA A 141 -17.42 3.21 12.16
C ALA A 141 -16.45 2.03 12.23
N GLN A 142 -15.41 2.20 13.07
CA GLN A 142 -14.39 1.18 13.28
C GLN A 142 -14.10 1.09 14.77
N ALA A 143 -14.39 -0.07 15.36
CA ALA A 143 -14.13 -0.30 16.77
C ALA A 143 -12.70 -0.79 16.93
N LEU A 144 -11.97 -0.20 17.87
CA LEU A 144 -10.67 -0.69 18.29
C LEU A 144 -10.81 -1.29 19.68
N MET A 145 -10.25 -2.47 19.87
CA MET A 145 -10.21 -3.15 21.16
C MET A 145 -8.76 -3.28 21.59
N TYR A 146 -8.49 -2.90 22.85
CA TYR A 146 -7.18 -3.05 23.46
C TYR A 146 -7.06 -4.46 24.03
N GLN A 147 -6.31 -5.31 23.35
CA GLN A 147 -6.33 -6.75 23.53
C GLN A 147 -4.91 -7.32 23.49
N TRP A 148 -4.71 -8.48 24.09
CA TRP A 148 -3.43 -9.18 24.11
C TRP A 148 -3.10 -9.77 22.74
N GLU A 149 -1.90 -9.48 22.26
CA GLU A 149 -1.29 -10.10 21.08
C GLU A 149 -0.04 -10.87 21.51
N ARG A 150 0.09 -12.09 21.00
CA ARG A 150 1.23 -12.97 21.24
C ARG A 150 2.32 -12.67 20.21
N HIS A 151 3.48 -12.27 20.69
CA HIS A 151 4.69 -12.07 19.88
C HIS A 151 5.70 -13.17 20.21
N VAL A 152 6.08 -13.96 19.20
CA VAL A 152 7.14 -14.96 19.33
C VAL A 152 8.43 -14.30 18.87
N ILE A 153 9.43 -14.23 19.75
CA ILE A 153 10.76 -13.68 19.43
C ILE A 153 11.68 -14.81 18.98
N ASP A 154 11.72 -15.90 19.75
CA ASP A 154 12.50 -17.12 19.48
C ASP A 154 11.66 -18.36 19.86
N GLU A 155 12.10 -19.56 19.49
CA GLU A 155 11.42 -20.84 19.78
C GLU A 155 11.03 -20.99 21.26
N ASN A 156 11.84 -20.44 22.17
CA ASN A 156 11.62 -20.51 23.63
C ASN A 156 11.13 -19.19 24.27
N LYS A 157 10.94 -18.12 23.49
CA LYS A 157 10.60 -16.80 24.04
C LYS A 157 9.36 -16.20 23.39
N THR A 158 8.26 -16.28 24.13
CA THR A 158 6.99 -15.63 23.79
C THR A 158 6.74 -14.44 24.72
N ILE A 159 6.42 -13.28 24.15
CA ILE A 159 6.01 -12.08 24.89
C ILE A 159 4.56 -11.73 24.53
N TYR A 160 3.76 -11.37 25.53
CA TYR A 160 2.40 -10.86 25.33
C TYR A 160 2.41 -9.35 25.50
N LYS A 161 1.83 -8.64 24.53
CA LYS A 161 1.69 -7.18 24.57
C LYS A 161 0.26 -6.80 24.24
N LYS A 162 -0.25 -5.78 24.92
CA LYS A 162 -1.56 -5.23 24.56
C LYS A 162 -1.43 -4.26 23.41
N VAL A 163 -2.31 -4.44 22.42
CA VAL A 163 -2.33 -3.68 21.17
C VAL A 163 -3.76 -3.31 20.83
N TRP A 164 -3.93 -2.17 20.16
CA TRP A 164 -5.22 -1.80 19.57
C TRP A 164 -5.40 -2.53 18.24
N LYS A 165 -6.46 -3.34 18.15
CA LYS A 165 -6.83 -4.03 16.90
C LYS A 165 -8.30 -3.82 16.60
N ASN A 166 -8.63 -3.87 15.31
CA ASN A 166 -9.99 -3.76 14.79
C ASN A 166 -10.69 -5.11 14.57
N HIS A 167 -10.18 -6.17 15.18
CA HIS A 167 -10.73 -7.53 15.10
C HIS A 167 -10.29 -8.32 16.33
N ARG A 168 -11.06 -9.35 16.71
CA ARG A 168 -10.76 -10.19 17.87
C ARG A 168 -9.54 -11.06 17.59
N ILE A 169 -8.52 -10.99 18.44
CA ILE A 169 -7.43 -11.98 18.48
C ILE A 169 -7.93 -13.14 19.32
N ASN A 170 -7.93 -14.33 18.73
CA ASN A 170 -8.23 -15.55 19.45
C ASN A 170 -7.14 -15.82 20.51
N SER A 171 -7.52 -15.76 21.79
CA SER A 171 -6.66 -16.03 22.96
C SER A 171 -6.77 -17.46 23.48
N ASP A 172 -7.64 -18.30 22.92
CA ASP A 172 -7.91 -19.68 23.39
C ASP A 172 -6.66 -20.58 23.33
N ARG A 173 -5.69 -20.21 22.47
CA ARG A 173 -4.42 -20.93 22.29
C ARG A 173 -3.23 -20.24 22.96
N PHE A 174 -3.47 -19.28 23.84
CA PHE A 174 -2.39 -18.64 24.58
C PHE A 174 -1.83 -19.60 25.63
N GLN A 175 -0.51 -19.64 25.75
CA GLN A 175 0.19 -20.59 26.62
C GLN A 175 0.05 -20.24 28.11
N HIS A 176 -0.23 -18.96 28.42
CA HIS A 176 -0.34 -18.47 29.79
C HIS A 176 -1.75 -17.92 30.09
N SER A 177 -2.35 -18.39 31.18
CA SER A 177 -3.62 -17.88 31.73
C SER A 177 -3.50 -16.40 32.12
N GLY A 178 -4.62 -15.66 32.01
CA GLY A 178 -4.67 -14.22 32.34
C GLY A 178 -4.52 -13.28 31.13
N HIS A 179 -4.38 -13.84 29.93
CA HIS A 179 -4.31 -13.10 28.67
C HIS A 179 -5.59 -13.25 27.82
N ASP A 180 -6.72 -13.47 28.47
CA ASP A 180 -8.00 -13.69 27.79
C ASP A 180 -8.52 -12.41 27.16
N ASN A 181 -8.84 -12.50 25.86
CA ASN A 181 -9.35 -11.38 25.10
C ASN A 181 -10.89 -11.39 25.11
N PRO A 182 -11.52 -10.26 25.47
CA PRO A 182 -12.97 -10.17 25.46
C PRO A 182 -13.55 -10.30 24.04
N VAL A 183 -14.85 -10.53 23.97
CA VAL A 183 -15.60 -10.51 22.71
C VAL A 183 -15.91 -9.06 22.36
N PHE A 184 -15.91 -8.73 21.06
CA PHE A 184 -16.29 -7.41 20.59
C PHE A 184 -17.74 -7.11 20.98
N PRO A 185 -18.03 -5.98 21.65
CA PRO A 185 -19.39 -5.62 22.03
C PRO A 185 -20.23 -5.13 20.85
N VAL A 186 -19.58 -4.64 19.79
CA VAL A 186 -20.19 -4.13 18.56
C VAL A 186 -19.44 -4.68 17.35
N ALA A 187 -20.06 -4.62 16.17
CA ALA A 187 -19.42 -5.04 14.94
C ALA A 187 -18.11 -4.24 14.71
N PRO A 188 -16.95 -4.90 14.45
CA PRO A 188 -15.65 -4.23 14.45
C PRO A 188 -15.48 -3.19 13.34
N THR A 189 -16.19 -3.35 12.22
CA THR A 189 -16.20 -2.39 11.11
C THR A 189 -17.56 -2.38 10.46
N CYS A 190 -18.15 -1.19 10.35
CA CYS A 190 -19.43 -0.96 9.72
C CYS A 190 -19.36 0.24 8.80
N MET A 191 -20.09 0.19 7.69
CA MET A 191 -20.10 1.24 6.69
C MET A 191 -21.45 1.35 6.02
N LYS A 192 -21.91 2.59 5.87
CA LYS A 192 -23.08 2.95 5.07
C LYS A 192 -22.68 4.03 4.08
N LEU A 193 -23.22 3.92 2.88
CA LEU A 193 -23.01 4.86 1.78
C LEU A 193 -24.36 5.46 1.42
N ALA A 194 -24.37 6.78 1.24
CA ALA A 194 -25.54 7.48 0.77
C ALA A 194 -25.62 7.42 -0.76
N LYS A 195 -26.81 7.68 -1.31
CA LYS A 195 -26.96 8.07 -2.70
C LYS A 195 -26.55 9.53 -2.82
N VAL A 196 -25.41 9.76 -3.47
CA VAL A 196 -24.82 11.09 -3.66
C VAL A 196 -24.95 11.50 -5.11
N ALA A 197 -25.42 12.72 -5.34
CA ALA A 197 -25.53 13.32 -6.65
C ALA A 197 -24.72 14.62 -6.73
N VAL A 198 -24.17 14.90 -7.91
CA VAL A 198 -23.55 16.17 -8.28
C VAL A 198 -24.38 16.70 -9.44
N GLY A 199 -25.39 17.51 -9.11
CA GLY A 199 -26.48 17.86 -10.03
C GLY A 199 -27.17 16.63 -10.62
N ASP A 200 -27.09 16.46 -11.93
CA ASP A 200 -27.75 15.36 -12.66
C ASP A 200 -26.96 14.03 -12.60
N PHE A 201 -25.73 14.06 -12.08
CA PHE A 201 -24.86 12.89 -12.05
C PHE A 201 -24.91 12.18 -10.71
N VAL A 202 -25.13 10.86 -10.70
CA VAL A 202 -25.09 10.05 -9.49
C VAL A 202 -23.72 9.39 -9.33
N LEU A 203 -23.08 9.58 -8.18
CA LEU A 203 -21.77 8.98 -7.90
C LEU A 203 -21.88 7.47 -7.69
N SER A 204 -20.95 6.74 -8.32
CA SER A 204 -20.89 5.28 -8.16
C SER A 204 -20.37 4.90 -6.77
N LYS A 205 -20.80 3.74 -6.26
CA LYS A 205 -20.29 3.19 -4.98
C LYS A 205 -18.76 3.12 -4.96
N LYS A 206 -18.13 2.80 -6.09
CA LYS A 206 -16.65 2.71 -6.19
C LYS A 206 -15.98 4.06 -5.94
N MET A 207 -16.55 5.14 -6.47
CA MET A 207 -16.05 6.51 -6.23
C MET A 207 -16.19 6.89 -4.76
N LEU A 208 -17.34 6.60 -4.15
CA LEU A 208 -17.59 6.88 -2.73
C LEU A 208 -16.69 6.06 -1.79
N LEU A 209 -16.40 4.80 -2.15
CA LEU A 209 -15.44 3.97 -1.41
C LEU A 209 -14.01 4.52 -1.50
N GLY A 210 -13.64 5.02 -2.68
CA GLY A 210 -12.32 5.59 -2.96
C GLY A 210 -12.07 6.97 -2.37
N MET A 211 -13.10 7.65 -1.83
CA MET A 211 -12.92 8.85 -1.03
C MET A 211 -12.13 8.48 0.23
N GLN A 212 -10.83 8.81 0.21
CA GLN A 212 -9.93 8.67 1.35
C GLN A 212 -10.43 9.56 2.50
N GLU A 213 -10.14 9.12 3.72
CA GLU A 213 -10.29 9.98 4.89
C GLU A 213 -9.52 11.27 4.63
N PRO A 214 -10.10 12.46 4.95
CA PRO A 214 -9.33 13.69 4.92
C PRO A 214 -8.06 13.45 5.72
N SER A 215 -6.90 13.76 5.12
CA SER A 215 -5.61 13.70 5.81
C SER A 215 -5.77 14.39 7.15
N LYS A 216 -5.47 13.66 8.23
CA LYS A 216 -5.49 14.20 9.59
C LYS A 216 -4.75 15.55 9.56
N PRO A 217 -5.36 16.65 10.06
CA PRO A 217 -4.73 17.97 10.06
C PRO A 217 -3.43 17.96 10.87
#